data_AF-A0A3B9QEE6-F1
#
_entry.id   AF-A0A3B9QEE6-F1
#
_cell.length_a   1.000
_cell.length_b   1.000
_cell.length_c   1.000
_cell.angle_alpha   90.00
_cell.angle_beta   90.00
_cell.angle_gamma   90.00
#
_symmetry.space_group_name_H-M   'P 1'
#
loop_
_entity.id
_entity.type
_entity.pdbx_description
1 polymer ?
#
loop_
_entity_poly.entity_id
_entity_poly.type
_entity_poly.pdbx_seq_one_letter_code
_entity_poly.pdbx_strand_id
1 'polypeptide(L)' 'RRLGNIVDVELDLSTGKITAVIVPGQSKAFGLFGYGDDYVIPWDSIKKIGEDVILVELSDRYLRRSNR' A
#
# COMPACT_ATOMS: atom_id res chain seq x y z
N ARG A 1 5.93 3.08 11.75
CA ARG A 1 6.97 2.37 10.97
C ARG A 1 6.90 2.83 9.51
N ARG A 2 8.01 2.84 8.75
CA ARG A 2 7.99 3.13 7.30
C ARG A 2 7.57 1.88 6.53
N LEU A 3 6.56 1.97 5.68
CA LEU A 3 6.07 0.84 4.87
C LEU A 3 6.91 0.63 3.62
N GLY A 4 7.17 1.71 2.88
CA GLY A 4 7.82 1.70 1.58
C GLY A 4 7.45 2.96 0.81
N ASN A 5 7.76 2.97 -0.48
CA ASN A 5 7.28 3.99 -1.40
C ASN A 5 6.00 3.50 -2.10
N ILE A 6 5.14 4.41 -2.51
CA ILE A 6 4.01 4.08 -3.37
C ILE A 6 4.56 3.61 -4.72
N VAL A 7 4.06 2.49 -5.21
CA VAL A 7 4.44 1.93 -6.51
C VAL A 7 3.32 2.03 -7.54
N ASP A 8 2.07 2.13 -7.08
CA ASP A 8 0.90 2.20 -7.95
C ASP A 8 -0.31 2.82 -7.22
N VAL A 9 -1.39 3.12 -7.96
CA VAL A 9 -2.67 3.62 -7.43
C VAL A 9 -3.86 2.90 -8.06
N GLU A 10 -4.91 2.65 -7.27
CA GLU A 10 -6.20 2.21 -7.80
C GLU A 10 -7.08 3.42 -8.11
N LEU A 11 -7.77 3.37 -9.25
CA LEU A 11 -8.61 4.45 -9.76
C LEU A 11 -10.03 3.94 -10.00
N ASP A 12 -11.02 4.72 -9.58
CA ASP A 12 -12.38 4.60 -10.08
C ASP A 12 -12.44 5.27 -11.46
N LEU A 13 -12.57 4.45 -12.50
CA LEU A 13 -12.58 4.92 -13.90
C LEU A 13 -13.83 5.72 -14.27
N SER A 14 -14.91 5.61 -13.49
CA SER A 14 -16.14 6.37 -13.75
C SER A 14 -16.07 7.79 -13.22
N THR A 15 -15.38 8.00 -12.09
CA THR A 15 -15.27 9.31 -11.42
C THR A 15 -13.90 9.96 -11.56
N GLY A 16 -12.88 9.20 -12.00
CA GLY A 16 -11.49 9.63 -12.06
C GLY A 16 -10.82 9.78 -10.68
N LYS A 17 -11.44 9.29 -9.60
CA LYS A 17 -10.92 9.42 -8.24
C LYS A 17 -9.97 8.28 -7.89
N ILE A 18 -8.93 8.61 -7.13
CA ILE A 18 -8.06 7.59 -6.51
C ILE A 18 -8.82 6.92 -5.37
N THR A 19 -8.88 5.59 -5.38
CA THR A 19 -9.55 4.78 -4.36
C THR A 19 -8.56 4.18 -3.37
N ALA A 20 -7.34 3.88 -3.81
CA ALA A 20 -6.28 3.35 -2.96
C ALA A 20 -4.88 3.64 -3.52
N VAL A 21 -3.87 3.56 -2.65
CA VAL A 21 -2.45 3.57 -3.02
C VAL A 21 -1.83 2.20 -2.71
N ILE A 22 -0.95 1.72 -3.58
CA ILE A 22 -0.26 0.44 -3.41
C ILE A 22 1.16 0.69 -2.93
N VAL A 23 1.53 0.03 -1.83
CA VAL A 23 2.89 0.05 -1.27
C VAL A 23 3.39 -1.40 -1.19
N PRO A 24 4.56 -1.74 -1.75
CA PRO A 24 5.03 -3.11 -1.75
C PRO A 24 5.29 -3.61 -0.33
N GLY A 25 4.93 -4.85 -0.07
CA GLY A 25 5.27 -5.50 1.18
C GLY A 25 6.79 -5.61 1.36
N GLN A 26 7.29 -5.45 2.60
CA GLN A 26 8.71 -5.69 2.86
C GLN A 26 9.02 -7.17 2.68
N SER A 27 10.06 -7.48 1.92
CA SER A 27 10.58 -8.85 1.80
C SER A 27 11.06 -9.31 3.17
N LYS A 28 10.55 -10.45 3.64
CA LYS A 28 11.09 -11.10 4.84
C LYS A 28 12.46 -11.64 4.48
N ALA A 29 13.50 -10.90 4.83
CA ALA A 29 14.88 -11.31 4.62
C ALA A 29 15.20 -12.50 5.54
N PHE A 30 14.98 -13.73 5.06
CA PHE A 30 15.71 -14.94 5.43
C PHE A 30 15.48 -16.02 4.35
N GLY A 31 16.24 -15.90 3.26
CA GLY A 31 16.73 -17.04 2.48
C GLY A 31 15.80 -17.73 1.48
N LEU A 32 14.48 -17.84 1.66
CA LEU A 32 13.67 -18.72 0.82
C LEU A 32 12.24 -18.19 0.60
N PHE A 33 12.05 -17.58 -0.58
CA PHE A 33 10.79 -17.39 -1.32
C PHE A 33 9.64 -16.59 -0.67
N GLY A 34 9.49 -15.34 -1.14
CA GLY A 34 8.25 -14.57 -1.03
C GLY A 34 8.49 -13.05 -0.95
N TYR A 35 8.11 -12.31 -2.00
CA TYR A 35 7.81 -10.89 -1.80
C TYR A 35 6.67 -10.80 -0.76
N GLY A 36 6.81 -9.92 0.23
CA GLY A 36 5.73 -9.74 1.22
C GLY A 36 4.47 -9.24 0.53
N ASP A 37 3.30 -9.57 1.09
CA ASP A 37 2.01 -9.11 0.59
C ASP A 37 1.97 -7.59 0.45
N ASP A 38 1.48 -7.11 -0.69
CA ASP A 38 1.38 -5.68 -0.98
C ASP A 38 0.33 -5.04 -0.08
N TYR A 39 0.59 -3.81 0.37
CA TYR A 39 -0.40 -3.01 1.06
C TYR A 39 -1.25 -2.25 0.04
N VAL A 40 -2.55 -2.52 0.04
CA VAL A 40 -3.54 -1.71 -0.68
C VAL A 40 -4.21 -0.81 0.35
N ILE A 41 -3.78 0.45 0.41
CA ILE A 41 -4.20 1.40 1.43
C ILE A 41 -5.32 2.27 0.85
N PRO A 42 -6.56 2.17 1.34
CA PRO A 42 -7.66 3.00 0.86
C PRO A 42 -7.38 4.47 1.07
N TRP A 43 -7.85 5.31 0.14
CA TRP A 43 -7.66 6.75 0.19
C TRP A 43 -8.14 7.36 1.52
N ASP A 44 -9.27 6.86 2.04
CA ASP A 44 -9.86 7.30 3.31
C ASP A 44 -9.00 6.97 4.55
N SER A 45 -7.99 6.12 4.41
CA SER A 45 -7.04 5.78 5.48
C SER A 45 -5.81 6.69 5.51
N ILE A 46 -5.68 7.59 4.53
CA ILE A 46 -4.65 8.62 4.53
C ILE A 46 -5.03 9.70 5.54
N LYS A 47 -4.19 9.89 6.56
CA LYS A 47 -4.42 10.89 7.62
C LYS A 47 -3.79 12.23 7.29
N LYS A 48 -2.67 12.23 6.56
CA LYS A 48 -1.97 13.44 6.13
C LYS A 48 -1.10 13.14 4.92
N ILE A 49 -1.09 14.06 3.97
CA ILE A 49 -0.15 14.11 2.85
C ILE A 49 0.79 15.28 3.14
N GLY A 50 2.06 14.97 3.40
CA GLY A 50 3.14 15.94 3.42
C GLY A 50 3.85 16.00 2.07
N GLU A 51 4.84 16.87 1.96
CA GLU A 51 5.67 17.01 0.75
C GLU A 51 6.44 15.73 0.43
N ASP A 52 7.05 15.10 1.43
CA ASP A 52 7.88 13.89 1.25
C ASP A 52 7.22 12.60 1.76
N VAL A 53 6.25 12.72 2.66
CA VAL A 53 5.72 11.58 3.42
C VAL A 53 4.20 11.61 3.50
N ILE A 54 3.59 10.45 3.29
CA ILE A 54 2.17 10.23 3.51
C ILE A 54 2.01 9.42 4.79
N LEU A 55 1.24 9.96 5.73
CA LEU A 55 0.87 9.29 6.96
C LEU A 55 -0.46 8.58 6.77
N VAL A 56 -0.46 7.27 7.04
CA VAL A 56 -1.62 6.41 6.89
C VAL A 56 -1.91 5.67 8.19
N GLU A 57 -3.19 5.39 8.43
CA GLU A 57 -3.59 4.43 9.46
C GLU A 57 -3.59 3.03 8.87
N LEU A 58 -2.78 2.14 9.45
CA LEU A 58 -2.62 0.76 8.98
C LEU A 58 -3.63 -0.18 9.66
N SER A 59 -4.18 -1.09 8.88
CA SER A 59 -4.99 -2.22 9.35
C SER A 59 -4.58 -3.48 8.59
N ASP A 60 -4.61 -4.64 9.25
CA ASP A 60 -4.24 -5.93 8.63
C ASP A 60 -5.09 -6.27 7.40
N ARG A 61 -6.31 -5.72 7.30
CA ARG A 61 -7.19 -5.86 6.13
C ARG A 61 -6.62 -5.26 4.83
N TYR A 62 -5.59 -4.42 4.93
CA TYR A 62 -4.94 -3.80 3.77
C TYR A 62 -3.85 -4.66 3.15
N LEU A 63 -3.48 -5.77 3.79
CA LEU A 63 -2.58 -6.76 3.21
C LEU A 63 -3.31 -7.51 2.09
N ARG A 64 -2.88 -7.30 0.86
CA ARG A 64 -3.36 -8.06 -0.29
C ARG A 64 -2.42 -9.23 -0.54
N ARG A 65 -2.93 -10.43 -0.27
CA ARG A 65 -2.14 -11.65 -0.46
C ARG A 65 -1.84 -11.86 -1.95
N SER A 66 -0.57 -11.77 -2.33
CA SER A 66 -0.18 -12.00 -3.72
C SER A 66 -0.25 -13.48 -4.01
N ASN A 67 -1.28 -13.93 -4.73
CA ASN A 67 -1.41 -15.31 -5.21
C ASN A 67 -0.50 -15.58 -6.42
N ARG A 68 0.79 -15.19 -6.31
CA ARG A 68 1.82 -15.43 -7.32
C ARG A 68 2.52 -16.75 -7.09
#